data_AF-A0A9X8ZYW8-F1
#
_entry.id   AF-A0A9X8ZYW8-F1
#
_cell.length_a   1.000
_cell.length_b   1.000
_cell.length_c   1.000
_cell.angle_alpha   90.00
_cell.angle_beta   90.00
_cell.angle_gamma   90.00
#
_symmetry.space_group_name_H-M   'P 1'
#
loop_
_entity.id
_entity.type
_entity.pdbx_description
1 polymer ?
#
loop_
_entity_poly.entity_id
_entity_poly.type
_entity_poly.pdbx_seq_one_letter_code
_entity_poly.pdbx_strand_id
1 'polypeptide(L)' 'LERVASNLSSNSSFTFGAFNNENRLVGVVTLLTEEKDAYKHKGHIIAMYVDTENRRSGLARDLIRKAIERAKEMKL' A
#
# COMPACT_ATOMS: atom_id res chain seq x y z
N LEU A 1 -1.85 -16.48 -9.50
CA LEU A 1 -2.94 -15.74 -8.80
C LEU A 1 -2.96 -16.05 -7.31
N GLU A 2 -2.84 -17.31 -6.90
CA GLU A 2 -2.84 -17.74 -5.48
C GLU A 2 -1.87 -16.95 -4.59
N ARG A 3 -0.62 -16.75 -5.03
CA ARG A 3 0.36 -15.93 -4.29
C ARG A 3 -0.10 -14.50 -4.05
N VAL A 4 -0.76 -13.88 -5.04
CA VAL A 4 -1.26 -12.50 -4.90
C VAL A 4 -2.39 -12.47 -3.88
N ALA A 5 -3.30 -13.44 -3.94
CA ALA A 5 -4.37 -13.57 -2.95
C ALA A 5 -3.81 -13.78 -1.53
N SER A 6 -2.84 -14.67 -1.38
CA SER A 6 -2.16 -14.93 -0.09
C SER A 6 -1.44 -13.70 0.45
N ASN A 7 -0.79 -12.91 -0.41
CA ASN A 7 -0.16 -11.67 -0.01
C ASN A 7 -1.18 -10.61 0.43
N LEU A 8 -2.35 -10.58 -0.21
CA LEU A 8 -3.41 -9.63 0.12
C LEU A 8 -4.09 -9.97 1.45
N SER A 9 -4.14 -11.26 1.82
CA SER A 9 -4.70 -11.73 3.10
C SER A 9 -3.66 -11.85 4.22
N SER A 10 -2.40 -11.49 3.99
CA SER A 10 -1.34 -11.58 5.01
C SER A 10 -1.46 -10.45 6.03
N ASN A 11 -1.16 -10.75 7.29
CA ASN A 11 -1.08 -9.76 8.38
C ASN A 11 0.13 -8.83 8.27
N SER A 12 1.13 -9.19 7.46
CA SER A 12 2.34 -8.38 7.23
C SER A 12 2.28 -7.53 5.96
N SER A 13 1.14 -7.50 5.27
CA SER A 13 0.97 -6.83 3.98
C SER A 13 -0.32 -6.01 3.96
N PHE A 14 -0.20 -4.70 3.77
CA PHE A 14 -1.32 -3.76 3.79
C PHE A 14 -1.40 -3.03 2.46
N THR A 15 -2.42 -3.35 1.66
CA THR A 15 -2.62 -2.72 0.35
C THR A 15 -3.72 -1.66 0.42
N PHE A 16 -3.40 -0.46 -0.05
CA PHE A 16 -4.32 0.66 -0.15
C PHE A 16 -4.69 0.88 -1.61
N GLY A 17 -5.98 1.15 -1.86
CA GLY A 17 -6.50 1.47 -3.18
C GLY A 17 -7.05 2.89 -3.24
N ALA A 18 -6.83 3.56 -4.36
CA ALA A 18 -7.48 4.82 -4.72
C ALA A 18 -8.59 4.52 -5.72
N PHE A 19 -9.81 4.94 -5.39
CA PHE A 19 -10.99 4.78 -6.24
C PHE A 19 -11.42 6.14 -6.77
N ASN A 20 -11.78 6.20 -8.05
CA ASN A 20 -12.35 7.39 -8.65
C ASN A 20 -13.88 7.49 -8.40
N ASN A 21 -14.51 8.55 -8.90
CA ASN A 21 -15.95 8.79 -8.71
C ASN A 21 -16.86 7.72 -9.32
N GLU A 22 -16.36 6.96 -10.29
CA GLU A 22 -17.06 5.82 -10.90
C GLU A 22 -16.78 4.50 -10.15
N ASN A 23 -16.18 4.58 -8.96
CA ASN A 23 -15.79 3.45 -8.13
C ASN A 23 -14.79 2.49 -8.82
N ARG A 24 -14.00 2.99 -9.78
CA ARG A 24 -12.92 2.23 -10.42
C ARG A 24 -11.63 2.40 -9.64
N LEU A 25 -10.90 1.31 -9.45
CA LEU A 25 -9.56 1.32 -8.85
C LEU A 25 -8.56 1.95 -9.83
N VAL A 26 -8.02 3.12 -9.49
CA VAL A 26 -7.11 3.90 -10.35
C VAL A 26 -5.68 3.99 -9.80
N GLY A 27 -5.45 3.47 -8.60
CA GLY A 27 -4.11 3.40 -8.03
C GLY A 27 -4.04 2.50 -6.81
N VAL A 28 -2.85 1.97 -6.56
CA VAL A 28 -2.55 1.09 -5.44
C VAL A 28 -1.17 1.36 -4.84
N VAL A 29 -1.00 1.02 -3.57
CA VAL A 29 0.30 0.87 -2.93
C VAL A 29 0.21 -0.17 -1.83
N THR A 30 1.29 -0.92 -1.59
CA THR A 30 1.36 -1.88 -0.49
C THR A 30 2.48 -1.49 0.48
N LEU A 31 2.16 -1.46 1.77
CA LEU A 31 3.11 -1.48 2.87
C LEU A 31 3.35 -2.92 3.28
N LEU A 32 4.57 -3.42 3.08
CA LEU A 32 5.02 -4.74 3.53
C LEU A 32 5.89 -4.57 4.79
N THR A 33 5.56 -5.27 5.86
CA THR A 33 6.27 -5.19 7.16
C THR A 33 7.10 -6.44 7.40
N GLU A 34 8.24 -6.26 8.05
CA GLU A 34 9.14 -7.38 8.37
C GLU A 34 8.71 -8.10 9.66
N GLU A 35 8.79 -9.44 9.64
CA GLU A 35 8.41 -10.26 10.80
C GLU A 35 9.60 -10.57 11.72
N LYS A 36 10.82 -10.47 11.20
CA LYS A 36 12.05 -10.71 11.97
C LYS A 36 12.32 -9.55 12.92
N ASP A 37 12.58 -9.86 14.19
CA ASP A 37 12.79 -8.86 15.25
C ASP A 37 13.82 -7.78 14.90
N ALA A 38 14.93 -8.17 14.29
CA ALA A 38 15.97 -7.25 13.85
C ALA A 38 15.49 -6.19 12.84
N TYR A 39 14.35 -6.41 12.17
CA TYR A 39 13.81 -5.55 11.13
C TYR A 39 12.38 -5.04 11.40
N LYS A 40 11.79 -5.35 12.56
CA LYS A 40 10.42 -4.91 12.92
C LYS A 40 10.22 -3.39 12.95
N HIS A 41 11.30 -2.61 12.99
CA HIS A 41 11.32 -1.14 12.98
C HIS A 41 11.28 -0.52 11.57
N LYS A 42 11.08 -1.33 10.51
CA LYS A 42 11.00 -0.82 9.14
C LYS A 42 9.98 -1.61 8.31
N GLY A 43 9.47 -0.93 7.29
CA GLY A 43 8.60 -1.49 6.28
C GLY A 43 9.03 -1.07 4.88
N HIS A 44 8.45 -1.72 3.89
CA HIS A 44 8.76 -1.55 2.48
C HIS A 44 7.52 -1.06 1.74
N ILE A 45 7.68 -0.02 0.93
CA ILE A 45 6.69 0.38 -0.05
C ILE A 45 6.91 -0.45 -1.31
N ILE A 46 5.94 -1.26 -1.68
CA ILE A 46 5.98 -2.13 -2.86
C ILE A 46 4.68 -2.00 -3.65
N ALA A 47 4.66 -2.58 -4.87
CA ALA A 47 3.46 -2.67 -5.71
C ALA A 47 2.72 -1.33 -5.91
N MET A 48 3.47 -0.22 -5.99
CA MET A 48 2.90 1.09 -6.22
C MET A 48 2.58 1.30 -7.70
N TYR A 49 1.35 1.69 -8.00
CA TYR A 49 0.94 2.03 -9.35
C TYR A 49 -0.17 3.09 -9.34
N VAL A 50 -0.16 3.98 -10.33
CA VAL A 50 -1.26 4.90 -10.64
C VAL A 50 -1.49 4.87 -12.14
N ASP A 51 -2.76 4.67 -12.50
CA ASP A 51 -3.26 4.70 -13.87
C ASP A 51 -2.86 5.99 -14.60
N THR A 52 -2.55 5.90 -15.90
CA THR A 52 -1.95 7.00 -16.66
C THR A 52 -2.83 8.25 -16.68
N GLU A 53 -4.14 8.09 -16.80
CA GLU A 53 -5.11 9.19 -16.88
C GLU A 53 -5.24 9.93 -15.55
N ASN A 54 -4.83 9.28 -14.46
CA ASN A 54 -4.97 9.78 -13.10
C ASN A 54 -3.63 10.24 -12.51
N ARG A 55 -2.55 10.29 -13.29
CA ARG A 55 -1.24 10.80 -12.84
C ARG A 55 -1.26 12.32 -12.67
N ARG A 56 -0.25 12.85 -11.96
CA ARG A 56 -0.10 14.29 -11.64
C ARG A 56 -1.26 14.93 -10.86
N SER A 57 -2.22 14.13 -10.41
CA SER A 57 -3.36 14.52 -9.57
C SER A 57 -3.05 14.60 -8.08
N GLY A 58 -1.90 14.08 -7.65
CA GLY A 58 -1.55 13.93 -6.23
C GLY A 58 -1.90 12.56 -5.62
N LEU A 59 -2.62 11.67 -6.33
CA LEU A 59 -3.04 10.36 -5.80
C LEU A 59 -1.91 9.51 -5.24
N ALA A 60 -0.75 9.50 -5.92
CA ALA A 60 0.44 8.79 -5.45
C ALA A 60 0.88 9.27 -4.05
N ARG A 61 0.82 10.57 -3.79
CA ARG A 61 1.17 11.17 -2.50
C ARG A 61 0.17 10.77 -1.42
N ASP A 62 -1.12 10.74 -1.74
CA ASP A 62 -2.15 10.40 -0.76
C ASP A 62 -2.16 8.90 -0.43
N LEU A 63 -1.90 8.04 -1.41
CA LEU A 63 -1.64 6.61 -1.19
C LEU A 63 -0.45 6.39 -0.25
N ILE A 64 0.67 7.07 -0.50
CA ILE A 64 1.85 6.98 0.39
C ILE A 64 1.54 7.52 1.78
N ARG A 65 0.77 8.61 1.89
CA ARG A 65 0.36 9.16 3.18
C ARG A 65 -0.43 8.12 3.99
N LYS A 66 -1.37 7.42 3.36
CA LYS A 66 -2.14 6.34 4.00
C LYS A 66 -1.25 5.18 4.46
N ALA A 67 -0.27 4.79 3.64
CA ALA A 67 0.71 3.79 4.04
C ALA A 67 1.54 4.25 5.26
N ILE A 68 1.98 5.51 5.30
CA ILE A 68 2.72 6.09 6.43
C ILE A 68 1.85 6.17 7.69
N GLU A 69 0.60 6.58 7.57
CA GLU A 69 -0.36 6.60 8.68
C GLU A 69 -0.50 5.21 9.30
N ARG A 70 -0.70 4.18 8.46
CA ARG A 70 -0.76 2.79 8.91
C ARG A 70 0.53 2.34 9.61
N ALA A 71 1.70 2.68 9.05
CA ALA A 71 2.98 2.34 9.67
C ALA A 71 3.10 2.94 11.08
N LYS A 72 2.70 4.20 11.26
CA LYS A 72 2.70 4.86 12.57
C LYS A 72 1.75 4.21 13.57
N GLU A 73 0.54 3.81 13.15
CA GLU A 73 -0.41 3.08 14.01
C GLU A 73 0.18 1.76 14.52
N MET A 74 0.97 1.09 13.68
CA MET A 74 1.66 -0.15 14.02
C MET A 74 2.94 0.07 14.84
N LYS A 75 3.36 1.34 15.02
CA LYS A 75 4.63 1.73 15.66
C LYS A 75 5.85 1.13 14.95
N LEU A 76 5.81 1.10 13.62
CA LEU A 76 6.99 0.91 12.78
C LEU A 76 7.94 2.10 12.92
#